data_AF-A0A1S3GVL4-F1
#
_entry.id   AF-A0A1S3GVL4-F1
#
_cell.length_a   1.000
_cell.length_b   1.000
_cell.length_c   1.000
_cell.angle_alpha   90.00
_cell.angle_beta   90.00
_cell.angle_gamma   90.00
#
_symmetry.space_group_name_H-M   'P 1'
#
loop_
_entity.id
_entity.type
_entity.pdbx_description
1 polymer ?
#
loop_
_entity_poly.entity_id
_entity_poly.type
_entity_poly.pdbx_seq_one_letter_code
_entity_poly.pdbx_strand_id
1 'polypeptide(L)'
;PGPPLDSAFHQKLETDTLLTKLCGQDRLLRSLQEDIDQRQEEKEQLEAALELTRQQLSQATRDAAAPGRAWGRQRLLQDRLVSVRAALCHLAQERERVWDTYSGLEQELGTLRETLEYLLHLGSPQ
;
A
#
# COMPACT_ATOMS: atom_id res chain seq x y z
N PRO A 1 18.46 -31.36 30.48
CA PRO A 1 18.54 -31.75 29.06
C PRO A 1 18.18 -30.55 28.16
N GLY A 2 19.19 -29.92 27.55
CA GLY A 2 18.94 -28.84 26.58
C GLY A 2 18.24 -29.37 25.31
N PRO A 3 17.59 -28.50 24.54
CA PRO A 3 16.96 -28.91 23.28
C PRO A 3 18.00 -29.54 22.35
N PRO A 4 17.62 -30.56 21.54
CA PRO A 4 18.54 -31.17 20.59
C PRO A 4 19.04 -30.09 19.61
N LEU A 5 20.33 -30.13 19.28
CA LEU A 5 20.99 -29.15 18.41
C LEU A 5 20.22 -28.94 17.09
N ASP A 6 19.63 -30.00 16.54
CA ASP A 6 18.79 -29.96 15.33
C ASP A 6 17.57 -29.02 15.48
N SER A 7 17.01 -28.90 16.68
CA SER A 7 15.86 -28.03 16.96
C SER A 7 16.25 -26.55 16.96
N ALA A 8 17.44 -26.21 17.48
CA ALA A 8 17.96 -24.84 17.46
C ALA A 8 18.34 -24.39 16.03
N PHE A 9 18.91 -25.29 15.23
CA PHE A 9 19.18 -25.01 13.81
C PHE A 9 17.89 -24.82 13.01
N HIS A 10 16.88 -25.64 13.25
CA HIS A 10 15.58 -25.51 12.59
C HIS A 10 14.88 -24.19 12.94
N GLN A 11 14.89 -23.79 14.22
CA GLN A 11 14.31 -22.52 14.67
C GLN A 11 15.03 -21.30 14.08
N LYS A 12 16.36 -21.35 13.95
CA LYS A 12 17.13 -20.30 13.29
C LYS A 12 16.72 -20.15 11.83
N LEU A 13 16.61 -21.27 11.11
CA LEU A 13 16.19 -21.27 9.70
C LEU A 13 14.76 -20.75 9.52
N GLU A 14 13.86 -21.11 10.43
CA GLU A 14 12.48 -20.63 10.44
C GLU A 14 12.41 -19.12 10.69
N THR A 15 13.17 -18.62 11.66
CA THR A 15 13.32 -17.18 11.95
C THR A 15 13.84 -16.43 10.73
N ASP A 16 14.93 -16.89 10.13
CA ASP A 16 15.54 -16.26 8.95
C ASP A 16 14.55 -16.22 7.76
N THR A 17 13.74 -17.27 7.62
CA THR A 17 12.69 -17.36 6.59
C THR A 17 11.58 -16.33 6.82
N LEU A 18 11.08 -16.21 8.05
CA LEU A 18 10.05 -15.23 8.42
C LEU A 18 10.55 -13.80 8.24
N LEU A 19 11.77 -13.51 8.68
CA LEU A 19 12.40 -12.20 8.50
C LEU A 19 12.57 -11.85 7.01
N THR A 20 12.96 -12.82 6.19
CA THR A 20 13.08 -12.63 4.73
C THR A 20 11.72 -12.29 4.10
N LYS A 21 10.66 -12.99 4.50
CA LYS A 21 9.29 -12.70 4.04
C LYS A 21 8.81 -11.32 4.48
N LEU A 22 8.99 -10.97 5.76
CA LEU A 22 8.65 -9.64 6.31
C LEU A 22 9.35 -8.53 5.53
N CYS A 23 10.66 -8.68 5.30
CA CYS A 23 11.43 -7.72 4.50
C CYS A 23 10.88 -7.58 3.07
N GLY A 24 10.38 -8.67 2.48
CA GLY A 24 9.73 -8.66 1.17
C GLY A 24 8.41 -7.89 1.20
N GLN A 25 7.55 -8.18 2.17
CA GLN A 25 6.27 -7.48 2.36
C GLN A 25 6.47 -5.99 2.66
N ASP A 26 7.47 -5.61 3.46
CA ASP A 26 7.82 -4.20 3.72
C ASP A 26 8.22 -3.44 2.46
N ARG A 27 8.98 -4.07 1.56
CA ARG A 27 9.34 -3.47 0.27
C ARG A 27 8.10 -3.28 -0.59
N LEU A 28 7.21 -4.27 -0.61
CA LEU A 28 5.96 -4.19 -1.36
C LEU A 28 5.03 -3.10 -0.81
N LEU A 29 4.87 -3.00 0.51
CA LEU A 29 4.10 -1.94 1.16
C LEU A 29 4.61 -0.55 0.81
N ARG A 30 5.93 -0.35 0.81
CA ARG A 30 6.54 0.93 0.40
C ARG A 30 6.28 1.24 -1.07
N SER A 31 6.47 0.26 -1.96
CA SER A 31 6.17 0.43 -3.39
C SER A 31 4.70 0.79 -3.63
N LEU A 32 3.77 0.12 -2.95
CA LEU A 32 2.34 0.42 -3.04
C LEU A 32 2.02 1.82 -2.50
N GLN A 33 2.69 2.26 -1.43
CA GLN A 33 2.52 3.61 -0.90
C GLN A 33 3.01 4.66 -1.91
N GLU A 34 4.18 4.45 -2.53
CA GLU A 34 4.72 5.33 -3.58
C GLU A 34 3.74 5.43 -4.77
N ASP A 35 3.18 4.30 -5.21
CA ASP A 35 2.17 4.28 -6.28
C ASP A 35 0.88 5.03 -5.88
N ILE A 36 0.43 4.86 -4.63
CA ILE A 36 -0.73 5.58 -4.10
C ILE A 36 -0.47 7.09 -4.10
N ASP A 37 0.68 7.52 -3.60
CA ASP A 37 1.04 8.94 -3.51
C ASP A 37 1.09 9.57 -4.91
N GLN A 38 1.70 8.87 -5.88
CA GLN A 38 1.76 9.34 -7.26
C GLN A 38 0.36 9.48 -7.90
N ARG A 39 -0.56 8.54 -7.61
CA ARG A 39 -1.94 8.61 -8.11
C ARG A 39 -2.78 9.65 -7.40
N GLN A 40 -2.50 9.93 -6.12
CA GLN A 40 -3.13 11.03 -5.40
C GLN A 40 -2.72 12.38 -5.99
N GLU A 41 -1.44 12.56 -6.30
CA GLU A 41 -0.96 13.76 -6.99
C GLU A 41 -1.62 13.91 -8.37
N GLU A 42 -1.69 12.85 -9.18
CA GLU A 42 -2.38 12.89 -10.48
C GLU A 42 -3.86 13.29 -10.32
N LYS A 43 -4.54 12.75 -9.31
CA LYS A 43 -5.94 13.10 -8.99
C LYS A 43 -6.06 14.59 -8.69
N GLU A 44 -5.21 15.15 -7.84
CA GLU A 44 -5.23 16.58 -7.47
C GLU A 44 -4.99 17.48 -8.70
N GLN A 45 -4.03 17.11 -9.55
CA GLN A 45 -3.76 17.82 -10.80
C GLN A 45 -4.97 17.79 -11.74
N LEU A 46 -5.66 16.65 -11.86
CA LEU A 46 -6.87 16.52 -12.68
C LEU A 46 -8.03 17.36 -12.12
N GLU A 47 -8.19 17.39 -10.79
CA GLU A 47 -9.20 18.20 -10.12
C GLU A 47 -8.96 19.70 -10.34
N ALA A 48 -7.72 20.17 -10.23
CA ALA A 48 -7.34 21.54 -10.56
C ALA A 48 -7.58 21.87 -12.04
N ALA A 49 -7.22 20.96 -12.96
CA ALA A 49 -7.45 21.15 -14.40
C ALA A 49 -8.95 21.21 -14.75
N LEU A 50 -9.79 20.43 -14.06
CA LEU A 50 -11.24 20.48 -14.20
C LEU A 50 -11.81 21.81 -13.71
N GLU A 51 -11.32 22.33 -12.59
CA GLU A 51 -11.73 23.63 -12.07
C GLU A 51 -11.40 24.75 -13.05
N LEU A 52 -10.18 24.78 -13.58
CA LEU A 52 -9.77 25.75 -14.61
C LEU A 52 -10.64 25.65 -15.88
N THR A 53 -10.95 24.42 -16.32
CA THR A 53 -11.81 24.21 -17.50
C THR A 53 -13.23 24.71 -17.24
N ARG A 54 -13.76 24.52 -16.03
CA ARG A 54 -15.07 25.04 -15.61
C ARG A 54 -15.10 26.57 -15.59
N GLN A 55 -14.04 27.21 -15.07
CA GLN A 55 -13.92 28.66 -15.08
C GLN A 55 -13.89 29.20 -16.53
N GLN A 56 -13.11 28.57 -17.41
CA GLN A 56 -13.06 28.93 -18.84
C GLN A 56 -14.41 28.81 -19.54
N LEU A 57 -15.16 27.73 -19.28
CA LEU A 57 -16.52 27.56 -19.82
C LEU A 57 -17.49 28.62 -19.32
N SER A 58 -17.40 29.00 -18.04
CA SER A 58 -18.24 30.05 -17.45
C SER A 58 -17.96 31.44 -18.02
N GLN A 59 -16.71 31.72 -18.42
CA GLN A 59 -16.33 32.97 -19.09
C GLN A 59 -16.73 32.94 -20.57
N ALA A 60 -16.50 31.83 -21.27
CA ALA A 60 -16.85 31.69 -22.69
C ALA A 60 -18.36 31.78 -22.96
N THR A 61 -19.20 31.34 -22.00
CA THR A 61 -20.65 31.52 -22.06
C THR A 61 -21.08 32.98 -21.94
N ARG A 62 -20.26 33.85 -21.32
CA ARG A 62 -20.46 35.30 -21.31
C ARG A 62 -20.02 35.97 -22.61
N ASP A 63 -19.00 35.44 -23.28
CA ASP A 63 -18.33 36.07 -24.42
C ASP A 63 -18.75 35.54 -25.82
N ALA A 64 -19.83 34.74 -25.92
CA ALA A 64 -20.37 34.19 -27.17
C ALA A 64 -19.36 33.43 -28.07
N ALA A 65 -18.28 32.89 -27.49
CA ALA A 65 -17.22 32.16 -28.20
C ALA A 65 -17.35 30.64 -28.03
N ALA A 66 -16.99 29.90 -29.09
CA ALA A 66 -17.30 28.48 -29.33
C ALA A 66 -16.98 27.51 -28.15
N PRO A 67 -18.01 26.98 -27.44
CA PRO A 67 -17.83 26.17 -26.23
C PRO A 67 -17.48 24.69 -26.49
N GLY A 68 -17.61 24.18 -27.71
CA GLY A 68 -17.54 22.74 -28.01
C GLY A 68 -16.21 22.06 -27.65
N ARG A 69 -15.06 22.72 -27.87
CA ARG A 69 -13.74 22.15 -27.54
C ARG A 69 -13.51 22.07 -26.03
N ALA A 70 -14.03 23.02 -25.26
CA ALA A 70 -13.88 23.05 -23.80
C ALA A 70 -14.74 21.97 -23.12
N TRP A 71 -15.94 21.71 -23.64
CA TRP A 71 -16.79 20.59 -23.19
C TRP A 71 -16.12 19.22 -23.43
N GLY A 72 -15.53 19.02 -24.62
CA GLY A 72 -14.79 17.79 -24.93
C GLY A 72 -13.60 17.57 -23.99
N ARG A 73 -12.83 18.63 -23.70
CA ARG A 73 -11.74 18.58 -22.71
C ARG A 73 -12.23 18.26 -21.31
N GLN A 74 -13.33 18.88 -20.87
CA GLN A 74 -13.90 18.61 -19.56
C GLN A 74 -14.28 17.13 -19.39
N ARG A 75 -14.95 16.55 -20.39
CA ARG A 75 -15.33 15.13 -20.36
C ARG A 75 -14.11 14.21 -20.26
N LEU A 76 -13.08 14.45 -21.07
CA LEU A 76 -11.85 13.66 -21.02
C LEU A 76 -11.18 13.71 -19.64
N LEU A 77 -11.11 14.89 -19.03
CA LEU A 77 -10.55 15.05 -17.68
C LEU A 77 -11.39 14.34 -16.62
N GLN A 78 -12.72 14.36 -16.73
CA GLN A 78 -13.60 13.61 -15.83
C GLN A 78 -13.44 12.10 -15.98
N ASP A 79 -13.41 11.59 -17.22
CA ASP A 79 -13.22 10.17 -17.49
C ASP A 79 -11.88 9.69 -16.90
N ARG A 80 -10.81 10.47 -17.08
CA ARG A 80 -9.49 10.16 -16.49
C ARG A 80 -9.51 10.22 -14.96
N LEU A 81 -10.18 11.21 -14.37
CA LEU A 81 -10.32 11.30 -12.91
C LEU A 81 -11.06 10.08 -12.33
N VAL A 82 -12.09 9.59 -13.01
CA VAL A 82 -12.79 8.35 -12.61
C VAL A 82 -11.84 7.16 -12.65
N SER A 83 -11.05 7.02 -13.72
CA SER A 83 -10.04 5.95 -13.83
C SER A 83 -8.98 6.02 -12.72
N VAL A 84 -8.45 7.21 -12.43
CA VAL A 84 -7.46 7.40 -11.34
C VAL A 84 -8.06 7.06 -9.98
N ARG A 85 -9.29 7.49 -9.69
CA ARG A 85 -9.99 7.15 -8.44
C ARG A 85 -10.25 5.65 -8.31
N ALA A 86 -10.64 4.98 -9.39
CA ALA A 86 -10.80 3.53 -9.39
C ALA A 86 -9.46 2.82 -9.10
N ALA A 87 -8.37 3.27 -9.73
CA ALA A 87 -7.05 2.72 -9.47
C ALA A 87 -6.58 2.95 -8.02
N LEU A 88 -6.85 4.12 -7.44
CA LEU A 88 -6.57 4.39 -6.01
C LEU A 88 -7.32 3.42 -5.09
N CYS A 89 -8.60 3.14 -5.38
CA CYS A 89 -9.36 2.15 -4.61
C CYS A 89 -8.73 0.75 -4.71
N HIS A 90 -8.30 0.34 -5.91
CA HIS A 90 -7.62 -0.95 -6.10
C HIS A 90 -6.29 -1.03 -5.35
N LEU A 91 -5.44 0.00 -5.46
CA LEU A 91 -4.16 0.07 -4.75
C LEU A 91 -4.35 0.06 -3.23
N ALA A 92 -5.37 0.77 -2.71
CA ALA A 92 -5.68 0.75 -1.29
C ALA A 92 -6.10 -0.66 -0.81
N GLN A 93 -6.93 -1.36 -1.59
CA GLN A 93 -7.30 -2.75 -1.28
C GLN A 93 -6.12 -3.71 -1.35
N GLU A 94 -5.23 -3.53 -2.33
CA GLU A 94 -4.03 -4.34 -2.45
C GLU A 94 -3.08 -4.11 -1.27
N ARG A 95 -2.87 -2.85 -0.89
CA ARG A 95 -2.09 -2.49 0.30
C ARG A 95 -2.65 -3.13 1.56
N GLU A 96 -3.97 -3.10 1.76
CA GLU A 96 -4.62 -3.75 2.92
C GLU A 96 -4.32 -5.26 2.95
N ARG A 97 -4.43 -5.95 1.81
CA ARG A 97 -4.12 -7.40 1.74
C ARG A 97 -2.65 -7.70 2.05
N VAL A 98 -1.74 -6.86 1.56
CA VAL A 98 -0.31 -7.00 1.86
C VAL A 98 -0.06 -6.74 3.35
N TRP A 99 -0.76 -5.77 3.93
CA TRP A 99 -0.71 -5.46 5.37
C TRP A 99 -1.23 -6.60 6.24
N ASP A 100 -2.34 -7.25 5.85
CA ASP A 100 -2.85 -8.44 6.53
C ASP A 100 -1.81 -9.56 6.56
N THR A 101 -1.15 -9.78 5.43
CA THR A 101 -0.08 -10.78 5.30
C THR A 101 1.13 -10.41 6.16
N TYR A 102 1.53 -9.14 6.17
CA TYR A 102 2.62 -8.63 7.01
C TYR A 102 2.32 -8.85 8.49
N SER A 103 1.13 -8.44 8.93
CA SER A 103 0.67 -8.57 10.32
C SER A 103 0.63 -10.03 10.76
N GLY A 104 0.21 -10.96 9.89
CA GLY A 104 0.25 -12.39 10.15
C GLY A 104 1.68 -12.91 10.36
N LEU A 105 2.63 -12.48 9.52
CA LEU A 105 4.04 -12.85 9.68
C LEU A 105 4.66 -12.27 10.96
N GLU A 106 4.29 -11.05 11.36
CA GLU A 106 4.73 -10.46 12.63
C GLU A 106 4.21 -11.26 13.83
N GLN A 107 2.96 -11.73 13.78
CA GLN A 107 2.38 -12.60 14.80
C GLN A 107 3.10 -13.95 14.87
N GLU A 108 3.37 -14.58 13.74
CA GLU A 108 4.15 -15.83 13.67
C GLU A 108 5.54 -15.65 14.28
N LEU A 109 6.24 -14.56 13.93
CA LEU A 109 7.55 -14.25 14.51
C LEU A 109 7.47 -14.01 16.02
N GLY A 110 6.43 -13.32 16.48
CA GLY A 110 6.16 -13.08 17.90
C GLY A 110 5.96 -14.37 18.69
N THR A 111 5.11 -15.27 18.20
CA THR A 111 4.86 -16.58 18.85
C THR A 111 6.11 -17.46 18.87
N LEU A 112 6.93 -17.43 17.80
CA LEU A 112 8.22 -18.12 17.78
C LEU A 112 9.17 -17.57 18.85
N ARG A 113 9.26 -16.24 19.00
CA ARG A 113 10.08 -15.60 20.03
C ARG A 113 9.64 -16.00 21.44
N GLU A 114 8.34 -15.92 21.73
CA GLU A 114 7.80 -16.30 23.05
C GLU A 114 8.07 -17.77 23.38
N THR A 115 7.95 -18.66 22.38
CA THR A 115 8.26 -20.08 22.53
C THR A 115 9.73 -20.29 22.86
N LEU A 116 10.64 -19.60 22.18
CA LEU A 116 12.08 -19.65 22.44
C LEU A 116 12.41 -19.16 23.85
N GLU A 117 11.84 -18.03 24.26
CA GLU A 117 12.01 -17.47 25.60
C GLU A 117 11.54 -18.48 26.66
N TYR A 118 10.35 -19.07 26.50
CA TYR A 118 9.82 -20.08 27.42
C TYR A 118 10.75 -21.29 27.57
N LEU A 119 11.27 -21.82 26.45
CA LEU A 119 12.19 -22.96 26.47
C LEU A 119 13.52 -22.64 27.18
N LEU A 120 14.02 -21.41 27.04
CA LEU A 120 15.23 -20.97 27.75
C LEU A 120 14.99 -20.88 29.27
N HIS A 121 13.83 -20.38 29.70
CA HIS A 121 13.49 -20.28 31.12
C HIS A 121 13.31 -21.66 31.79
N LEU A 122 12.74 -22.64 31.08
CA LEU A 122 12.64 -24.03 31.58
C LEU A 122 14.00 -24.73 31.78
N GLY A 123 15.07 -24.24 31.14
CA GLY A 123 16.42 -24.79 31.25
C GLY A 123 17.25 -24.24 32.42
N SER A 124 16.73 -23.27 33.16
CA SER A 124 17.45 -22.64 34.28
C SER A 124 17.21 -23.43 35.58
N PRO A 125 18.25 -24.04 36.20
CA PRO A 125 18.07 -24.66 37.52
C PRO A 125 17.77 -23.56 38.57
N GLN A 126 16.79 -23.83 39.44
CA GLN A 126 16.51 -23.02 40.64
C GLN A 126 17.67 -23.09 41.64
#